data_AF-A0A842VKS8-F1
#
_entry.id   AF-A0A842VKS8-F1
#
_cell.length_a   1.000
_cell.length_b   1.000
_cell.length_c   1.000
_cell.angle_alpha   90.00
_cell.angle_beta   90.00
_cell.angle_gamma   90.00
#
_symmetry.space_group_name_H-M   'P 1'
#
loop_
_entity.id
_entity.type
_entity.pdbx_description
1 polymer ?
#
loop_
_entity_poly.entity_id
_entity_poly.type
_entity_poly.pdbx_seq_one_letter_code
_entity_poly.pdbx_strand_id
1 'polypeptide(L)'
;MTREAFNKKLYNLLLISVGFFFISVGFVGNYVLSFSVIFEEIFVSTGFVLVVLFTNITFHRNRGTKTNLILLVEVFLALIMICFQIIIRFYVYNPAIYYARLFVDILFTFLTFGYLGISALFVYKSLEDGQIQPWIIVRYKIISYVSIILSFHAIPQILIPWDVGTDDLTNFFTLLSYTIIMVQAVVFSIGFCIAWMMPKNLKKYFNSSYDTPQELELSEEALLKKIKIELEQKNKGPNN
;
A
#
# COMPACT_ATOMS: atom_id res chain seq x y z
N MET A 1 -14.25 17.50 13.15
CA MET A 1 -13.65 16.14 13.24
C MET A 1 -13.28 15.88 14.70
N THR A 2 -13.75 14.79 15.31
CA THR A 2 -13.41 14.46 16.70
C THR A 2 -11.93 14.08 16.82
N ARG A 3 -11.29 14.33 17.97
CA ARG A 3 -9.87 13.97 18.25
C ARG A 3 -9.59 12.49 17.92
N GLU A 4 -10.59 11.65 18.16
CA GLU A 4 -10.54 10.22 17.86
C GLU A 4 -10.48 9.93 16.35
N ALA A 5 -11.28 10.62 15.53
CA ALA A 5 -11.25 10.47 14.07
C ALA A 5 -9.93 10.96 13.46
N PHE A 6 -9.35 12.03 14.00
CA PHE A 6 -8.03 12.52 13.61
C PHE A 6 -6.92 11.52 13.94
N ASN A 7 -6.88 11.02 15.18
CA ASN A 7 -5.90 10.02 15.60
C ASN A 7 -5.98 8.73 14.78
N LYS A 8 -7.21 8.29 14.45
CA LYS A 8 -7.43 7.13 13.57
C LYS A 8 -6.87 7.34 12.17
N LYS A 9 -7.11 8.51 11.57
CA LYS A 9 -6.54 8.87 10.26
C LYS A 9 -5.02 8.87 10.29
N LEU A 10 -4.42 9.44 11.36
CA LEU A 10 -2.98 9.47 11.53
C LEU A 10 -2.38 8.07 11.71
N TYR A 11 -3.02 7.20 12.49
CA TYR A 11 -2.59 5.82 12.68
C TYR A 11 -2.58 5.03 11.37
N ASN A 12 -3.63 5.13 10.56
CA ASN A 12 -3.69 4.45 9.27
C ASN A 12 -2.62 4.96 8.30
N LEU A 13 -2.40 6.28 8.27
CA LEU A 13 -1.33 6.90 7.46
C LEU A 13 0.06 6.47 7.93
N LEU A 14 0.28 6.37 9.25
CA LEU A 14 1.55 5.90 9.79
C LEU A 14 1.80 4.44 9.39
N LEU A 15 0.78 3.59 9.49
CA LEU A 15 0.92 2.16 9.20
C LEU A 15 1.30 1.90 7.74
N ILE A 16 0.66 2.61 6.81
CA ILE A 16 1.00 2.51 5.39
C ILE A 16 2.36 3.12 5.06
N SER A 17 2.71 4.26 5.68
CA SER A 17 4.01 4.89 5.49
C SER A 17 5.15 4.01 6.00
N VAL A 18 4.99 3.40 7.18
CA VAL A 18 5.96 2.44 7.72
C VAL A 18 6.02 1.19 6.83
N GLY A 19 4.89 0.68 6.35
CA GLY A 19 4.86 -0.45 5.41
C GLY A 19 5.71 -0.19 4.17
N PHE A 20 5.47 0.93 3.47
CA PHE A 20 6.27 1.29 2.29
C PHE A 20 7.73 1.60 2.63
N PHE A 21 7.99 2.23 3.77
CA PHE A 21 9.36 2.46 4.23
C PHE A 21 10.12 1.14 4.39
N PHE A 22 9.51 0.12 5.00
CA PHE A 22 10.12 -1.20 5.14
C PHE A 22 10.40 -1.85 3.77
N ILE A 23 9.46 -1.80 2.83
CA ILE A 23 9.67 -2.32 1.46
C ILE A 23 10.86 -1.61 0.80
N SER A 24 10.91 -0.28 0.86
CA SER A 24 12.00 0.51 0.28
C SER A 24 13.35 0.21 0.95
N VAL A 25 13.39 0.11 2.28
CA VAL A 25 14.61 -0.22 3.03
C VAL A 25 15.10 -1.62 2.70
N GLY A 26 14.21 -2.59 2.53
CA GLY A 26 14.56 -3.95 2.12
C GLY A 26 15.30 -3.96 0.78
N PHE A 27 14.70 -3.37 -0.25
CA PHE A 27 15.30 -3.31 -1.57
C PHE A 27 16.57 -2.44 -1.62
N VAL A 28 16.55 -1.23 -1.07
CA VAL A 28 17.74 -0.37 -1.04
C VAL A 28 18.87 -1.02 -0.23
N GLY A 29 18.54 -1.68 0.88
CA GLY A 29 19.50 -2.40 1.70
C GLY A 29 20.22 -3.50 0.92
N ASN A 30 19.50 -4.32 0.16
CA ASN A 30 20.12 -5.38 -0.63
C ASN A 30 20.82 -4.85 -1.89
N TYR A 31 20.14 -4.06 -2.73
CA TYR A 31 20.66 -3.66 -4.03
C TYR A 31 21.69 -2.51 -3.98
N VAL A 32 21.61 -1.60 -3.00
CA VAL A 32 22.50 -0.43 -2.91
C VAL A 32 23.56 -0.62 -1.83
N LEU A 33 23.18 -1.16 -0.67
CA LEU A 33 24.08 -1.35 0.47
C LEU A 33 24.68 -2.75 0.56
N SER A 34 24.33 -3.64 -0.39
CA SER A 34 24.82 -5.02 -0.47
C SER A 34 24.59 -5.83 0.82
N PHE A 35 23.48 -5.58 1.51
CA PHE A 35 23.00 -6.47 2.57
C PHE A 35 22.54 -7.80 1.97
N SER A 36 22.27 -8.81 2.82
CA SER A 36 21.89 -10.12 2.31
C SER A 36 20.46 -10.17 1.77
N VAL A 37 20.17 -11.08 0.84
CA VAL A 37 18.80 -11.36 0.36
C VAL A 37 17.81 -11.68 1.49
N ILE A 38 18.27 -12.30 2.58
CA ILE A 38 17.44 -12.56 3.77
C ILE A 38 17.01 -11.25 4.45
N PHE A 39 17.86 -10.22 4.43
CA PHE A 39 17.52 -8.90 4.97
C PHE A 39 16.40 -8.27 4.13
N GLU A 40 16.51 -8.30 2.80
CA GLU A 40 15.44 -7.84 1.92
C GLU A 40 14.13 -8.55 2.23
N GLU A 41 14.17 -9.89 2.29
CA GLU A 41 12.99 -10.71 2.52
C GLU A 41 12.27 -10.35 3.83
N ILE A 42 13.00 -10.19 4.93
CA ILE A 42 12.41 -9.82 6.23
C ILE A 42 11.73 -8.45 6.14
N PHE A 43 12.39 -7.46 5.54
CA PHE A 43 11.87 -6.11 5.45
C PHE A 43 10.69 -6.00 4.49
N VAL A 44 10.79 -6.58 3.30
CA VAL A 44 9.72 -6.59 2.30
C VAL A 44 8.50 -7.36 2.81
N SER A 45 8.70 -8.56 3.37
CA SER A 45 7.61 -9.35 3.98
C SER A 45 6.91 -8.60 5.11
N THR A 46 7.67 -7.93 5.99
CA THR A 46 7.09 -7.10 7.05
C THR A 46 6.28 -5.95 6.45
N GLY A 47 6.80 -5.30 5.42
CA GLY A 47 6.10 -4.24 4.70
C GLY A 47 4.79 -4.70 4.07
N PHE A 48 4.76 -5.87 3.45
CA PHE A 48 3.55 -6.46 2.84
C PHE A 48 2.48 -6.76 3.89
N VAL A 49 2.87 -7.38 5.02
CA VAL A 49 1.96 -7.61 6.16
C VAL A 49 1.37 -6.29 6.68
N LEU A 50 2.18 -5.23 6.78
CA LEU A 50 1.69 -3.90 7.15
C LEU A 50 0.73 -3.32 6.11
N VAL A 51 0.98 -3.49 4.81
CA VAL A 51 0.04 -3.04 3.76
C VAL A 51 -1.30 -3.77 3.85
N VAL A 52 -1.31 -5.08 4.11
CA VAL A 52 -2.55 -5.85 4.31
C VAL A 52 -3.26 -5.42 5.59
N LEU A 53 -2.53 -5.20 6.68
CA LEU A 53 -3.09 -4.69 7.93
C LEU A 53 -3.71 -3.29 7.74
N PHE A 54 -3.04 -2.40 7.00
CA PHE A 54 -3.57 -1.10 6.62
C PHE A 54 -4.87 -1.25 5.82
N THR A 55 -4.90 -2.18 4.87
CA THR A 55 -6.07 -2.44 4.02
C THR A 55 -7.26 -2.90 4.86
N ASN A 56 -7.03 -3.82 5.80
CA ASN A 56 -8.05 -4.30 6.73
C ASN A 56 -8.64 -3.17 7.58
N ILE A 57 -7.78 -2.34 8.18
CA ILE A 57 -8.21 -1.27 9.08
C ILE A 57 -8.91 -0.14 8.31
N THR A 58 -8.48 0.14 7.09
CA THR A 58 -8.99 1.26 6.29
C THR A 58 -10.27 0.94 5.54
N PHE A 59 -10.36 -0.24 4.92
CA PHE A 59 -11.46 -0.58 4.00
C PHE A 59 -12.48 -1.55 4.60
N HIS A 60 -12.09 -2.37 5.58
CA HIS A 60 -12.93 -3.45 6.10
C HIS A 60 -13.15 -3.41 7.60
N ARG A 61 -13.03 -2.21 8.17
CA ARG A 61 -13.30 -1.99 9.58
C ARG A 61 -14.67 -2.56 9.97
N ASN A 62 -14.67 -3.42 10.99
CA ASN A 62 -15.85 -4.13 11.51
C ASN A 62 -16.48 -5.21 10.60
N ARG A 63 -15.82 -5.63 9.51
CA ARG A 63 -16.35 -6.68 8.59
C ARG A 63 -16.06 -8.14 8.99
N GLY A 64 -15.73 -8.40 10.26
CA GLY A 64 -15.65 -9.76 10.83
C GLY A 64 -14.44 -10.60 10.38
N THR A 65 -14.56 -11.93 10.51
CA THR A 65 -13.44 -12.92 10.49
C THR A 65 -12.72 -13.07 9.14
N LYS A 66 -13.36 -12.77 8.00
CA LYS A 66 -12.78 -13.01 6.67
C LYS A 66 -11.55 -12.14 6.36
N THR A 67 -11.49 -10.92 6.88
CA THR A 67 -10.34 -10.01 6.68
C THR A 67 -9.14 -10.40 7.53
N ASN A 68 -9.39 -10.96 8.71
CA ASN A 68 -8.33 -11.54 9.55
C ASN A 68 -7.73 -12.80 8.91
N LEU A 69 -8.52 -13.56 8.13
CA LEU A 69 -8.01 -14.70 7.38
C LEU A 69 -6.98 -14.29 6.32
N ILE A 70 -7.23 -13.19 5.59
CA ILE A 70 -6.27 -12.68 4.58
C ILE A 70 -4.96 -12.29 5.24
N LEU A 71 -5.01 -11.59 6.38
CA LEU A 71 -3.81 -11.25 7.15
C LEU A 71 -3.06 -12.49 7.64
N LEU A 72 -3.77 -13.53 8.07
CA LEU A 72 -3.16 -14.78 8.50
C LEU A 72 -2.48 -15.53 7.34
N VAL A 73 -3.14 -15.59 6.18
CA VAL A 73 -2.55 -16.15 4.95
C VAL A 73 -1.30 -15.36 4.55
N GLU A 74 -1.36 -14.03 4.62
CA GLU A 74 -0.23 -13.14 4.31
C GLU A 74 0.99 -13.42 5.22
N VAL A 75 0.77 -13.54 6.52
CA VAL A 75 1.84 -13.90 7.48
C VAL A 75 2.40 -15.30 7.19
N PHE A 76 1.55 -16.25 6.79
CA PHE A 76 2.00 -17.59 6.43
C PHE A 76 2.84 -17.59 5.15
N LEU A 77 2.45 -16.81 4.13
CA LEU A 77 3.23 -16.63 2.91
C LEU A 77 4.60 -15.99 3.20
N ALA A 78 4.65 -14.97 4.07
CA ALA A 78 5.91 -14.37 4.52
C ALA A 78 6.86 -15.40 5.16
N LEU A 79 6.34 -16.27 6.04
CA LEU A 79 7.14 -17.33 6.66
C LEU A 79 7.65 -18.33 5.62
N ILE A 80 6.80 -18.74 4.66
CA ILE A 80 7.21 -19.63 3.56
C ILE A 80 8.32 -18.99 2.73
N MET A 81 8.21 -17.71 2.39
CA MET A 81 9.22 -16.98 1.63
C MET A 81 10.57 -16.95 2.36
N ILE A 82 10.57 -16.64 3.66
CA ILE A 82 11.79 -16.69 4.49
C ILE A 82 12.39 -18.11 4.48
N CYS A 83 11.56 -19.16 4.61
CA CYS A 83 12.02 -20.54 4.51
C CYS A 83 12.68 -20.85 3.16
N PHE A 84 12.09 -20.42 2.04
CA PHE A 84 12.71 -20.59 0.72
C PHE A 84 14.08 -19.91 0.63
N GLN A 85 14.22 -18.68 1.15
CA GLN A 85 15.50 -17.97 1.12
C GLN A 85 16.57 -18.70 1.96
N ILE A 86 16.19 -19.27 3.11
CA ILE A 86 17.09 -20.09 3.93
C ILE A 86 17.49 -21.37 3.19
N ILE A 87 16.54 -22.07 2.57
CA ILE A 87 16.80 -23.33 1.83
C ILE A 87 17.75 -23.06 0.65
N ILE A 88 17.46 -22.03 -0.15
CA ILE A 88 18.29 -21.64 -1.30
C ILE A 88 19.70 -21.28 -0.86
N ARG A 89 19.85 -20.55 0.25
CA ARG A 89 21.16 -20.10 0.72
C ARG A 89 22.03 -21.21 1.31
N PHE A 90 21.44 -22.16 2.04
CA PHE A 90 22.19 -23.12 2.86
C PHE A 90 22.16 -24.57 2.38
N TYR A 91 21.21 -24.94 1.51
CA TYR A 91 21.00 -26.35 1.16
C TYR A 91 21.15 -26.62 -0.33
N VAL A 92 20.16 -26.23 -1.13
CA VAL A 92 20.07 -26.65 -2.52
C VAL A 92 19.47 -25.54 -3.36
N TYR A 93 20.22 -25.13 -4.39
CA TYR A 93 19.70 -24.34 -5.48
C TYR A 93 19.38 -25.27 -6.65
N ASN A 94 18.09 -25.51 -6.90
CA ASN A 94 17.63 -26.30 -8.03
C ASN A 94 16.43 -25.61 -8.71
N PRO A 95 16.10 -25.99 -9.96
CA PRO A 95 15.05 -25.34 -10.73
C PRO A 95 13.68 -25.41 -10.03
N ALA A 96 13.36 -26.55 -9.40
CA ALA A 96 12.07 -26.76 -8.76
C ALA A 96 11.86 -25.80 -7.57
N ILE A 97 12.88 -25.63 -6.72
CA ILE A 97 12.86 -24.71 -5.58
C ILE A 97 12.79 -23.26 -6.08
N TYR A 98 13.53 -22.92 -7.12
CA TYR A 98 13.52 -21.59 -7.73
C TYR A 98 12.11 -21.21 -8.22
N TYR A 99 11.47 -22.06 -9.04
CA TYR A 99 10.13 -21.77 -9.56
C TYR A 99 9.04 -21.86 -8.47
N ALA A 100 9.20 -22.73 -7.48
CA ALA A 100 8.29 -22.76 -6.32
C ALA A 100 8.34 -21.45 -5.52
N ARG A 101 9.54 -20.91 -5.29
CA ARG A 101 9.72 -19.60 -4.65
C ARG A 101 9.04 -18.50 -5.47
N LEU A 102 9.29 -18.44 -6.79
CA LEU A 102 8.67 -17.44 -7.66
C LEU A 102 7.15 -17.52 -7.65
N PHE A 103 6.58 -18.73 -7.66
CA PHE A 103 5.14 -18.91 -7.57
C PHE A 103 4.57 -18.37 -6.25
N VAL A 104 5.25 -18.62 -5.13
CA VAL A 104 4.83 -18.06 -3.83
C VAL A 104 4.99 -16.55 -3.80
N ASP A 105 6.06 -15.98 -4.35
CA ASP A 105 6.25 -14.53 -4.46
C ASP A 105 5.12 -13.85 -5.27
N ILE A 106 4.71 -14.49 -6.38
CA ILE A 106 3.56 -14.04 -7.18
C ILE A 106 2.28 -14.06 -6.36
N LEU A 107 2.01 -15.14 -5.64
CA LEU A 107 0.82 -15.22 -4.78
C LEU A 107 0.87 -14.17 -3.67
N PHE A 108 2.03 -13.96 -3.06
CA PHE A 108 2.24 -13.01 -1.98
C PHE A 108 1.99 -11.58 -2.46
N THR A 109 2.71 -11.17 -3.50
CA THR A 109 2.54 -9.85 -4.14
C THR A 109 1.11 -9.62 -4.64
N PHE A 110 0.51 -10.63 -5.27
CA PHE A 110 -0.86 -10.54 -5.76
C PHE A 110 -1.87 -10.39 -4.61
N LEU A 111 -1.69 -11.14 -3.53
CA LEU A 111 -2.56 -11.05 -2.36
C LEU A 111 -2.43 -9.67 -1.71
N THR A 112 -1.21 -9.15 -1.49
CA THR A 112 -0.98 -7.83 -0.88
C THR A 112 -1.65 -6.72 -1.68
N PHE A 113 -1.24 -6.55 -2.94
CA PHE A 113 -1.64 -5.38 -3.75
C PHE A 113 -2.95 -5.59 -4.48
N GLY A 114 -3.28 -6.83 -4.85
CA GLY A 114 -4.59 -7.17 -5.40
C GLY A 114 -5.69 -6.97 -4.37
N TYR A 115 -5.45 -7.35 -3.10
CA TYR A 115 -6.41 -7.09 -2.02
C TYR A 115 -6.59 -5.59 -1.77
N LEU A 116 -5.51 -4.81 -1.73
CA LEU A 116 -5.57 -3.35 -1.63
C LEU A 116 -6.37 -2.74 -2.80
N GLY A 117 -6.06 -3.17 -4.02
CA GLY A 117 -6.69 -2.67 -5.24
C GLY A 117 -8.19 -2.97 -5.29
N ILE A 118 -8.58 -4.22 -5.06
CA ILE A 118 -9.99 -4.63 -5.02
C ILE A 118 -10.75 -3.93 -3.90
N SER A 119 -10.14 -3.78 -2.73
CA SER A 119 -10.76 -3.08 -1.59
C SER A 119 -11.02 -1.60 -1.91
N ALA A 120 -10.06 -0.94 -2.54
CA ALA A 120 -10.22 0.43 -3.01
C ALA A 120 -11.27 0.54 -4.13
N LEU A 121 -11.35 -0.45 -5.03
CA LEU A 121 -12.36 -0.51 -6.09
C LEU A 121 -13.79 -0.60 -5.53
N PHE A 122 -14.00 -1.44 -4.53
CA PHE A 122 -15.31 -1.55 -3.87
C PHE A 122 -15.72 -0.24 -3.21
N VAL A 123 -14.79 0.45 -2.57
CA VAL A 123 -15.06 1.78 -2.00
C VAL A 123 -15.35 2.78 -3.12
N TYR A 124 -14.54 2.84 -4.18
CA TYR A 124 -14.81 3.68 -5.34
C TYR A 124 -16.25 3.52 -5.86
N LYS A 125 -16.68 2.28 -6.15
CA LYS A 125 -18.03 1.99 -6.64
C LYS A 125 -19.11 2.41 -5.65
N SER A 126 -18.89 2.21 -4.34
CA SER A 126 -19.89 2.60 -3.32
C SER A 126 -20.03 4.12 -3.14
N LEU A 127 -19.00 4.89 -3.49
CA LEU A 127 -19.00 6.35 -3.36
C LEU A 127 -19.48 7.06 -4.63
N GLU A 128 -19.50 6.37 -5.77
CA GLU A 128 -19.90 6.92 -7.08
C GLU A 128 -21.37 7.39 -7.09
N ASP A 129 -22.24 6.71 -6.33
CA ASP A 129 -23.66 7.06 -6.17
C ASP A 129 -23.92 8.07 -5.03
N GLY A 130 -22.88 8.46 -4.28
CA GLY A 130 -23.01 9.32 -3.11
C GLY A 130 -22.80 10.82 -3.40
N GLN A 131 -23.42 11.69 -2.61
CA GLN A 131 -23.10 13.13 -2.60
C GLN A 131 -21.75 13.39 -1.91
N ILE A 132 -20.66 12.99 -2.56
CA ILE A 132 -19.30 13.10 -2.03
C ILE A 132 -18.45 13.90 -3.02
N GLN A 133 -17.47 14.63 -2.49
CA GLN A 133 -16.55 15.43 -3.30
C GLN A 133 -15.83 14.54 -4.34
N PRO A 134 -15.87 14.91 -5.64
CA PRO A 134 -15.33 14.09 -6.73
C PRO A 134 -13.85 13.69 -6.57
N TRP A 135 -13.00 14.54 -5.98
CA TRP A 135 -11.59 14.20 -5.76
C TRP A 135 -11.40 12.99 -4.84
N ILE A 136 -12.33 12.73 -3.90
CA ILE A 136 -12.27 11.55 -3.01
C ILE A 136 -12.55 10.29 -3.81
N ILE A 137 -13.52 10.35 -4.72
CA ILE A 137 -13.86 9.24 -5.63
C ILE A 137 -12.65 8.92 -6.52
N VAL A 138 -12.07 9.95 -7.15
CA VAL A 138 -10.87 9.81 -8.00
C VAL A 138 -9.68 9.23 -7.24
N ARG A 139 -9.48 9.62 -5.97
CA ARG A 139 -8.41 9.06 -5.13
C ARG A 139 -8.50 7.53 -5.02
N TYR A 140 -9.68 6.99 -4.70
CA TYR A 140 -9.85 5.54 -4.59
C TYR A 140 -9.75 4.83 -5.94
N LYS A 141 -10.20 5.49 -7.01
CA LYS A 141 -10.01 5.01 -8.39
C LYS A 141 -8.52 4.87 -8.74
N ILE A 142 -7.71 5.88 -8.45
CA ILE A 142 -6.26 5.83 -8.68
C ILE A 142 -5.62 4.71 -7.86
N ILE A 143 -5.87 4.64 -6.54
CA ILE A 143 -5.34 3.59 -5.65
C ILE A 143 -5.69 2.21 -6.19
N SER A 144 -6.94 2.00 -6.60
CA SER A 144 -7.41 0.74 -7.17
C SER A 144 -6.57 0.33 -8.38
N TYR A 145 -6.49 1.18 -9.40
CA TYR A 145 -5.82 0.80 -10.64
C TYR A 145 -4.32 0.58 -10.46
N VAL A 146 -3.65 1.48 -9.73
CA VAL A 146 -2.20 1.32 -9.56
C VAL A 146 -1.84 0.10 -8.72
N SER A 147 -2.65 -0.23 -7.71
CA SER A 147 -2.42 -1.43 -6.89
C SER A 147 -2.71 -2.71 -7.68
N ILE A 148 -3.71 -2.73 -8.56
CA ILE A 148 -3.95 -3.86 -9.48
C ILE A 148 -2.79 -4.02 -10.47
N ILE A 149 -2.19 -2.93 -10.96
CA ILE A 149 -0.99 -3.04 -11.81
C ILE A 149 0.16 -3.66 -11.01
N LEU A 150 0.37 -3.20 -9.77
CA LEU A 150 1.44 -3.72 -8.91
C LEU A 150 1.17 -5.15 -8.41
N SER A 151 -0.07 -5.65 -8.40
CA SER A 151 -0.35 -7.04 -8.02
C SER A 151 0.27 -8.06 -8.98
N PHE A 152 0.61 -7.65 -10.20
CA PHE A 152 1.30 -8.46 -11.19
C PHE A 152 2.82 -8.25 -11.20
N HIS A 153 3.37 -7.58 -10.18
CA HIS A 153 4.77 -7.14 -10.16
C HIS A 153 5.79 -8.28 -10.14
N ALA A 154 5.47 -9.41 -9.52
CA ALA A 154 6.36 -10.56 -9.47
C ALA A 154 6.30 -11.46 -10.73
N ILE A 155 5.27 -11.33 -11.57
CA ILE A 155 5.09 -12.22 -12.75
C ILE A 155 6.26 -12.15 -13.74
N PRO A 156 6.80 -10.96 -14.10
CA PRO A 156 7.92 -10.87 -15.04
C PRO A 156 9.15 -11.66 -14.59
N GLN A 157 9.32 -11.93 -13.30
CA GLN A 157 10.45 -12.72 -12.79
C GLN A 157 10.46 -14.17 -13.33
N ILE A 158 9.32 -14.71 -13.76
CA ILE A 158 9.25 -16.05 -14.37
C ILE A 158 10.12 -16.15 -15.63
N LEU A 159 10.32 -15.03 -16.34
CA LEU A 159 11.13 -15.02 -17.56
C LEU A 159 12.63 -15.18 -17.26
N ILE A 160 13.07 -14.94 -16.03
CA ILE A 160 14.48 -15.05 -15.64
C ILE A 160 14.83 -16.54 -15.50
N PRO A 161 15.79 -17.07 -16.30
CA PRO A 161 16.22 -18.45 -16.18
C PRO A 161 16.79 -18.75 -14.80
N TRP A 162 16.56 -19.96 -14.29
CA TRP A 162 16.98 -20.35 -12.94
C TRP A 162 18.51 -20.34 -12.76
N ASP A 163 19.27 -20.55 -13.84
CA ASP A 163 20.73 -20.59 -13.86
C ASP A 163 21.40 -19.22 -14.07
N VAL A 164 20.59 -18.17 -14.24
CA VAL A 164 21.06 -16.80 -14.44
C VAL A 164 20.86 -16.00 -13.16
N GLY A 165 21.91 -15.28 -12.74
CA GLY A 165 21.82 -14.36 -11.60
C GLY A 165 20.77 -13.27 -11.88
N THR A 166 19.97 -12.92 -10.87
CA THR A 166 18.97 -11.85 -10.99
C THR A 166 19.62 -10.49 -11.28
N ASP A 167 20.91 -10.33 -10.99
CA ASP A 167 21.72 -9.14 -11.25
C ASP A 167 22.40 -9.14 -12.64
N ASP A 168 22.28 -10.21 -13.43
CA ASP A 168 22.89 -10.29 -14.75
C ASP A 168 22.08 -9.56 -15.83
N LEU A 169 22.32 -8.24 -15.93
CA LEU A 169 21.69 -7.38 -16.95
C LEU A 169 22.20 -7.61 -18.37
N THR A 170 23.21 -8.47 -18.58
CA THR A 170 23.64 -8.85 -19.94
C THR A 170 22.68 -9.84 -20.59
N ASN A 171 21.92 -10.57 -19.78
CA ASN A 171 20.87 -11.46 -20.25
C ASN A 171 19.62 -10.66 -20.66
N PHE A 172 19.15 -10.86 -21.89
CA PHE A 172 17.97 -10.17 -22.42
C PHE A 172 16.70 -10.39 -21.58
N PHE A 173 16.47 -11.61 -21.09
CA PHE A 173 15.28 -11.92 -20.29
C PHE A 173 15.34 -11.23 -18.92
N THR A 174 16.50 -11.23 -18.26
CA THR A 174 16.71 -10.48 -17.01
C THR A 174 16.44 -9.00 -17.21
N LEU A 175 17.06 -8.39 -18.24
CA LEU A 175 16.86 -6.98 -18.57
C LEU A 175 15.38 -6.64 -18.83
N LEU A 176 14.69 -7.48 -19.61
CA LEU A 176 13.27 -7.31 -19.92
C LEU A 176 12.40 -7.37 -18.66
N SER A 177 12.61 -8.39 -17.82
CA SER A 177 11.88 -8.57 -16.56
C SER A 177 12.07 -7.37 -15.63
N TYR A 178 13.31 -6.94 -15.40
CA TYR A 178 13.61 -5.78 -14.55
C TYR A 178 13.01 -4.49 -15.10
N THR A 179 12.99 -4.32 -16.43
CA THR A 179 12.37 -3.14 -17.06
C THR A 179 10.87 -3.09 -16.76
N ILE A 180 10.16 -4.21 -16.90
CA ILE A 180 8.72 -4.29 -16.61
C ILE A 180 8.44 -4.01 -15.13
N ILE A 181 9.21 -4.67 -14.25
CA ILE A 181 9.14 -4.50 -12.78
C ILE A 181 9.34 -3.03 -12.41
N MET A 182 10.40 -2.40 -12.93
CA MET A 182 10.71 -0.99 -12.68
C MET A 182 9.56 -0.07 -13.13
N VAL A 183 9.04 -0.26 -14.34
CA VAL A 183 7.92 0.55 -14.87
C VAL A 183 6.69 0.41 -13.96
N GLN A 184 6.33 -0.81 -13.55
CA GLN A 184 5.20 -1.02 -12.64
C GLN A 184 5.42 -0.33 -11.29
N ALA A 185 6.61 -0.43 -10.70
CA ALA A 185 6.94 0.22 -9.43
C ALA A 185 6.88 1.75 -9.51
N VAL A 186 7.36 2.33 -10.62
CA VAL A 186 7.30 3.78 -10.86
C VAL A 186 5.86 4.25 -11.04
N VAL A 187 5.08 3.57 -11.88
CA VAL A 187 3.65 3.87 -12.09
C VAL A 187 2.90 3.80 -10.76
N PHE A 188 3.15 2.74 -9.97
CA PHE A 188 2.57 2.61 -8.64
C PHE A 188 2.96 3.77 -7.74
N SER A 189 4.25 4.05 -7.59
CA SER A 189 4.75 5.08 -6.67
C SER A 189 4.19 6.47 -6.99
N ILE A 190 4.17 6.85 -8.27
CA ILE A 190 3.64 8.14 -8.71
C ILE A 190 2.13 8.20 -8.45
N GLY A 191 1.36 7.21 -8.90
CA GLY A 191 -0.10 7.24 -8.74
C GLY A 191 -0.52 7.16 -7.29
N PHE A 192 0.17 6.36 -6.48
CA PHE A 192 -0.07 6.26 -5.04
C PHE A 192 0.24 7.58 -4.33
N CYS A 193 1.37 8.22 -4.65
CA CYS A 193 1.73 9.53 -4.13
C CYS A 193 0.66 10.58 -4.47
N ILE A 194 0.25 10.65 -5.74
CA ILE A 194 -0.81 11.57 -6.19
C ILE A 194 -2.12 11.31 -5.45
N ALA A 195 -2.50 10.04 -5.27
CA ALA A 195 -3.75 9.69 -4.59
C ALA A 195 -3.77 10.12 -3.11
N TRP A 196 -2.65 9.98 -2.40
CA TRP A 196 -2.58 10.31 -0.97
C TRP A 196 -2.29 11.78 -0.68
N MET A 197 -1.40 12.42 -1.44
CA MET A 197 -1.14 13.85 -1.29
C MET A 197 -2.25 14.70 -1.89
N MET A 198 -2.81 14.28 -3.04
CA MET A 198 -3.81 14.97 -3.85
C MET A 198 -3.57 16.50 -3.92
N PRO A 199 -2.77 16.98 -4.88
CA PRO A 199 -2.37 18.39 -4.92
C PRO A 199 -3.58 19.32 -5.13
N LYS A 200 -3.48 20.55 -4.62
CA LYS A 200 -4.58 21.55 -4.62
C LYS A 200 -5.16 21.77 -6.02
N ASN A 201 -4.32 21.76 -7.05
CA ASN A 201 -4.73 21.95 -8.44
C ASN A 201 -5.61 20.79 -8.94
N LEU A 202 -5.26 19.54 -8.62
CA LEU A 202 -6.10 18.39 -8.95
C LEU A 202 -7.43 18.43 -8.20
N LYS A 203 -7.42 18.78 -6.91
CA LYS A 203 -8.66 18.94 -6.14
C LYS A 203 -9.59 19.97 -6.77
N LYS A 204 -9.07 21.13 -7.15
CA LYS A 204 -9.83 22.19 -7.82
C LYS A 204 -10.37 21.73 -9.17
N TYR A 205 -9.56 21.02 -9.94
CA TYR A 205 -9.96 20.48 -11.24
C TYR A 205 -11.14 19.52 -11.12
N PHE A 206 -11.09 18.55 -10.21
CA PHE A 206 -12.18 17.58 -10.05
C PHE A 206 -13.44 18.16 -9.38
N ASN A 207 -13.30 19.21 -8.58
CA ASN A 207 -14.43 19.86 -7.92
C ASN A 207 -15.05 21.00 -8.74
N SER A 208 -14.60 21.27 -9.97
CA SER A 208 -15.00 22.47 -10.72
C SER A 208 -16.49 22.57 -11.02
N SER A 209 -17.20 21.44 -11.03
CA SER A 209 -18.65 21.33 -11.30
C SER A 209 -19.43 20.80 -10.10
N TYR A 210 -18.80 20.71 -8.93
CA TYR A 210 -19.47 20.21 -7.72
C TYR A 210 -20.02 21.40 -6.94
N ASP A 211 -21.33 21.65 -7.10
CA ASP A 211 -22.05 22.58 -6.25
C ASP A 211 -22.00 22.05 -4.83
N THR A 212 -21.20 22.70 -4.01
CA THR A 212 -20.96 22.24 -2.65
C THR A 212 -22.23 22.55 -1.86
N PRO A 213 -22.89 21.57 -1.21
CA PRO A 213 -23.92 21.91 -0.24
C PRO A 213 -23.26 22.84 0.77
N GLN A 214 -23.76 24.08 0.90
CA GLN A 214 -23.18 25.16 1.70
C GLN A 214 -22.89 24.77 3.16
N GLU A 215 -23.40 23.63 3.63
CA GLU A 215 -23.15 23.09 4.98
C GLU A 215 -21.81 22.36 5.16
N LEU A 216 -21.10 21.95 4.08
CA LEU A 216 -19.84 21.18 4.19
C LEU A 216 -18.58 21.98 3.88
N GLU A 217 -18.71 23.23 3.42
CA GLU A 217 -17.66 24.25 3.40
C GLU A 217 -17.50 24.98 4.76
N LEU A 218 -18.02 24.41 5.85
CA LEU A 218 -17.45 24.61 7.17
C LEU A 218 -16.07 23.94 7.19
N SER A 219 -15.14 24.62 6.53
CA SER A 219 -13.76 24.23 6.29
C SER A 219 -13.13 23.70 7.58
N GLU A 220 -12.16 22.81 7.43
CA GLU A 220 -11.33 22.30 8.52
C GLU A 220 -10.92 23.43 9.51
N GLU A 221 -10.72 24.66 9.02
CA GLU A 221 -10.51 25.88 9.81
C GLU A 221 -11.71 26.34 10.64
N ALA A 222 -12.93 26.37 10.12
CA ALA A 222 -14.13 26.72 10.90
C ALA A 222 -14.40 25.69 12.01
N LEU A 223 -14.16 24.42 11.71
CA LEU A 223 -14.21 23.33 12.68
C LEU A 223 -13.11 23.44 13.75
N LEU A 224 -11.87 23.77 13.36
CA LEU A 224 -10.75 24.03 14.28
C LEU A 224 -10.99 25.28 15.14
N LYS A 225 -11.58 26.33 14.57
CA LYS A 225 -11.92 27.58 15.27
C LYS A 225 -13.02 27.35 16.30
N LYS A 226 -14.03 26.53 15.97
CA LYS A 226 -15.09 26.12 16.90
C LYS A 226 -14.54 25.25 18.04
N ILE A 227 -13.68 24.28 17.73
CA ILE A 227 -12.98 23.45 18.74
C ILE A 227 -12.10 24.30 19.67
N LYS A 228 -11.40 25.30 19.13
CA LYS A 228 -10.57 26.22 19.92
C LYS A 228 -11.41 27.05 20.90
N ILE A 229 -12.53 27.60 20.44
CA ILE A 229 -13.46 28.38 21.28
C ILE A 229 -14.06 27.50 22.38
N GLU A 230 -14.47 26.27 22.07
CA GLU A 230 -15.03 25.33 23.05
C GLU A 230 -13.99 24.90 24.11
N LEU A 231 -12.73 24.72 23.73
CA LEU A 231 -11.63 24.42 24.67
C LEU A 231 -11.29 25.62 25.57
N GLU A 232 -11.30 26.84 25.03
CA GLU A 232 -11.08 28.07 25.80
C GLU A 232 -12.23 28.35 26.78
N GLN A 233 -13.48 28.05 26.42
CA GLN A 233 -14.65 28.17 27.29
C GLN A 233 -14.65 27.11 28.40
N LYS A 234 -14.24 25.87 28.11
CA LYS A 234 -14.14 24.80 29.11
C LYS A 234 -13.00 25.01 30.11
N ASN A 235 -11.93 25.69 29.70
CA ASN A 235 -10.88 26.19 30.61
C ASN A 235 -11.29 27.46 31.37
N LYS A 236 -12.44 28.08 31.04
CA LYS A 236 -12.94 29.33 31.64
C LYS A 236 -14.24 29.17 32.45
N GLY A 237 -14.59 27.99 32.96
CA GLY A 237 -15.47 27.95 34.14
C GLY A 237 -16.00 26.59 34.60
N PRO A 238 -16.50 26.46 35.85
CA PRO A 238 -16.71 27.53 36.83
C PRO A 238 -15.92 27.33 38.14
N ASN A 239 -15.11 28.32 38.49
CA ASN A 239 -14.86 28.83 39.85
C ASN A 239 -14.15 30.18 39.63
N ASN A 240 -14.62 31.27 40.26
CA ASN A 240 -14.11 31.69 41.56
C ASN A 240 -12.58 31.61 41.62
#